data_AF-A0A3B9WXC2-F1
#
_entry.id   AF-A0A3B9WXC2-F1
#
_cell.length_a   1.000
_cell.length_b   1.000
_cell.length_c   1.000
_cell.angle_alpha   90.00
_cell.angle_beta   90.00
_cell.angle_gamma   90.00
#
_symmetry.space_group_name_H-M   'P 1'
#
loop_
_entity.id
_entity.type
_entity.pdbx_description
1 polymer ?
#
loop_
_entity_poly.entity_id
_entity_poly.type
_entity_poly.pdbx_seq_one_letter_code
_entity_poly.pdbx_strand_id
1 'polypeptide(L)' 'MFLELKKKETLEQAKDYAFDYLNKALERSPFPSNEAIINLKNFEEPFPKSTGDSKNILEHLNRYGADATVV' A
#
# COMPACT_ATOMS: atom_id res chain seq x y z
N MET A 1 6.68 -17.49 1.32
CA MET A 1 7.93 -16.77 1.65
C MET A 1 9.14 -17.17 0.80
N PHE A 2 9.78 -18.35 0.95
CA PHE A 2 11.07 -18.63 0.24
C PHE A 2 10.95 -18.67 -1.30
N LEU A 3 9.84 -19.21 -1.82
CA LEU A 3 9.55 -19.20 -3.26
C LEU A 3 9.20 -17.80 -3.78
N GLU A 4 8.53 -16.96 -2.98
CA GLU A 4 8.23 -15.56 -3.36
C GLU A 4 9.50 -14.73 -3.47
N LEU A 5 10.44 -14.89 -2.53
CA LEU A 5 11.74 -14.23 -2.57
C LEU A 5 12.55 -14.61 -3.82
N LYS A 6 12.42 -15.86 -4.31
CA LYS A 6 13.05 -16.28 -5.58
C LYS A 6 12.41 -15.62 -6.80
N LYS A 7 11.08 -15.50 -6.82
CA LYS A 7 10.34 -14.94 -7.95
C LYS A 7 10.43 -13.42 -8.04
N LYS A 8 10.74 -12.75 -6.92
CA LYS A 8 10.84 -11.27 -6.80
C LYS A 8 9.59 -10.48 -7.18
N GLU A 9 8.47 -11.15 -7.47
CA GLU A 9 7.22 -10.53 -7.90
C GLU A 9 6.73 -9.45 -6.93
N THR A 10 6.91 -9.66 -5.61
CA THR A 10 6.53 -8.67 -4.58
C THR A 10 7.47 -7.47 -4.54
N LEU A 11 8.75 -7.65 -4.87
CA LEU A 11 9.69 -6.53 -5.01
C LEU A 11 9.34 -5.69 -6.24
N GLU A 12 9.02 -6.33 -7.36
CA GLU A 12 8.60 -5.62 -8.57
C GLU A 12 7.29 -4.84 -8.33
N GLN A 13 6.31 -5.47 -7.67
CA GLN A 13 5.06 -4.81 -7.28
C GLN A 13 5.31 -3.59 -6.36
N ALA A 14 6.15 -3.75 -5.33
CA ALA A 14 6.47 -2.65 -4.42
C ALA A 14 7.22 -1.51 -5.13
N LYS A 15 8.14 -1.86 -6.05
CA LYS A 15 8.83 -0.89 -6.90
C LYS A 15 7.83 -0.09 -7.74
N ASP A 16 6.90 -0.78 -8.42
CA ASP A 16 5.93 -0.13 -9.29
C ASP A 16 5.03 0.83 -8.50
N TYR A 17 4.54 0.42 -7.33
CA TYR A 17 3.78 1.31 -6.43
C TYR A 17 4.59 2.51 -5.95
N ALA A 18 5.88 2.35 -5.65
CA ALA A 18 6.74 3.46 -5.27
C ALA A 18 6.93 4.46 -6.42
N PHE A 19 7.13 3.99 -7.65
CA PHE A 19 7.21 4.87 -8.83
C PHE A 19 5.90 5.60 -9.08
N ASP A 20 4.76 4.91 -9.00
CA ASP A 20 3.45 5.53 -9.16
C ASP A 20 3.18 6.59 -8.09
N TYR A 21 3.58 6.34 -6.85
CA TYR A 21 3.51 7.31 -5.77
C TYR A 21 4.37 8.55 -6.07
N LEU A 22 5.64 8.35 -6.44
CA LEU A 22 6.58 9.44 -6.72
C LEU A 22 6.18 10.28 -7.92
N ASN A 23 5.67 9.66 -8.98
CA ASN A 23 5.19 10.36 -10.18
C ASN A 23 4.06 11.34 -9.87
N LYS A 24 3.25 11.04 -8.85
CA LYS A 24 2.13 11.88 -8.41
C LYS A 24 2.49 12.76 -7.22
N ALA A 25 3.61 12.51 -6.53
CA ALA A 25 3.93 13.10 -5.23
C ALA A 25 3.87 14.63 -5.22
N LEU A 26 4.32 15.28 -6.30
CA LEU A 26 4.35 16.74 -6.42
C LEU A 26 2.98 17.35 -6.79
N GLU A 27 2.02 16.54 -7.25
CA GLU A 27 0.67 16.95 -7.63
C GLU A 27 -0.35 16.66 -6.52
N ARG A 28 0.05 15.92 -5.49
CA ARG A 28 -0.81 15.55 -4.37
C ARG A 28 -1.06 16.74 -3.46
N SER A 29 -2.24 16.73 -2.82
CA SER A 29 -2.49 17.60 -1.67
C SER A 29 -1.48 17.26 -0.56
N PRO A 30 -0.89 18.27 0.12
CA PRO A 30 0.03 18.03 1.23
C PRO A 30 -0.65 17.32 2.40
N PHE A 31 -1.98 17.38 2.48
CA PHE A 31 -2.79 16.67 3.47
C PHE A 31 -3.77 15.70 2.80
N PRO A 32 -4.02 14.55 3.44
CA PRO A 32 -5.06 13.61 3.01
C PRO A 32 -6.43 14.28 2.88
N SER A 33 -7.21 13.85 1.90
CA SER A 33 -8.62 14.22 1.82
C SER A 33 -9.42 13.55 2.94
N ASN A 34 -10.61 14.09 3.25
CA ASN A 34 -11.52 13.44 4.20
C ASN A 34 -11.87 12.01 3.78
N GLU A 35 -11.97 11.75 2.48
CA GLU A 35 -12.21 10.41 1.95
C GLU A 35 -11.04 9.47 2.23
N ALA A 36 -9.80 9.91 2.00
CA ALA A 36 -8.60 9.12 2.31
C ALA A 36 -8.54 8.77 3.80
N ILE A 37 -8.88 9.71 4.68
CA ILE A 37 -8.97 9.47 6.13
C ILE A 37 -10.06 8.43 6.45
N ILE A 38 -11.25 8.57 5.88
CA ILE A 38 -12.35 7.60 6.09
C ILE A 38 -11.94 6.21 5.61
N ASN A 39 -11.19 6.11 4.51
CA ASN A 39 -10.74 4.85 3.94
C ASN A 39 -9.69 4.14 4.80
N LEU A 40 -9.07 4.81 5.78
CA LEU A 40 -8.19 4.14 6.75
C LEU A 40 -8.91 3.09 7.61
N LYS A 41 -10.24 3.17 7.73
CA LYS A 41 -11.05 2.13 8.40
C LYS A 41 -10.87 0.74 7.78
N ASN A 42 -10.43 0.64 6.52
CA ASN A 42 -10.15 -0.64 5.89
C ASN A 42 -8.95 -1.36 6.54
N PHE A 43 -8.10 -0.65 7.30
CA PHE A 43 -7.02 -1.26 8.10
C PHE A 43 -7.48 -1.76 9.48
N GLU A 44 -8.73 -1.46 9.89
CA GLU A 44 -9.30 -1.94 11.16
C GLU A 44 -9.73 -3.41 11.04
N GLU A 45 -8.74 -4.29 10.86
CA GLU A 45 -8.94 -5.73 10.70
C GLU A 45 -8.54 -6.49 11.98
N PRO A 46 -9.19 -7.63 12.28
CA PRO A 46 -8.71 -8.52 13.34
C PRO A 46 -7.28 -8.99 13.07
N PHE A 47 -6.52 -9.22 14.14
CA PHE A 47 -5.17 -9.75 14.00
C PHE A 47 -5.18 -11.10 13.24
N PRO A 48 -4.38 -11.27 12.18
CA PRO A 48 -4.44 -12.45 11.34
C PRO A 48 -3.95 -13.68 12.10
N LYS A 49 -4.66 -14.81 11.94
CA LYS A 49 -4.32 -16.10 12.57
C LYS A 49 -3.28 -16.91 11.78
N SER A 50 -2.94 -16.45 10.58
CA SER A 50 -2.00 -17.09 9.67
C SER A 50 -1.24 -16.03 8.89
N THR A 51 -0.14 -16.44 8.25
CA THR A 51 0.57 -15.58 7.30
C THR A 51 -0.36 -15.17 6.16
N GLY A 52 -0.43 -13.87 5.88
CA GLY A 52 -1.22 -13.32 4.77
C GLY A 52 -0.50 -13.42 3.42
N ASP A 53 -1.25 -13.20 2.34
CA ASP A 53 -0.71 -13.08 0.98
C ASP A 53 -0.01 -11.73 0.83
N SER A 54 1.29 -11.78 0.54
CA SER A 54 2.14 -10.60 0.42
C SER A 54 1.67 -9.65 -0.69
N LYS A 55 1.11 -10.14 -1.79
CA LYS A 55 0.63 -9.31 -2.90
C LYS A 55 -0.63 -8.53 -2.52
N ASN A 56 -1.54 -9.20 -1.82
CA ASN A 56 -2.77 -8.56 -1.34
C ASN A 56 -2.45 -7.53 -0.25
N ILE A 57 -1.48 -7.81 0.62
CA ILE A 57 -1.02 -6.85 1.63
C ILE A 57 -0.43 -5.61 0.94
N LEU A 58 0.46 -5.77 -0.05
CA LEU A 58 1.03 -4.64 -0.79
C LEU A 58 -0.03 -3.83 -1.54
N GLU A 59 -0.99 -4.52 -2.17
CA GLU A 59 -2.11 -3.86 -2.85
C GLU A 59 -2.97 -3.05 -1.87
N HIS A 60 -3.30 -3.63 -0.71
CA HIS A 60 -4.09 -2.99 0.34
C HIS A 60 -3.41 -1.72 0.87
N LEU A 61 -2.11 -1.81 1.14
CA LEU A 61 -1.27 -0.68 1.56
C LEU A 61 -1.22 0.41 0.51
N ASN A 62 -1.03 0.07 -0.77
CA ASN A 62 -0.99 1.06 -1.85
C ASN A 62 -2.37 1.71 -2.05
N ARG A 63 -3.46 0.94 -2.02
CA ARG A 63 -4.80 1.42 -2.30
C ARG A 63 -5.31 2.43 -1.27
N TYR A 64 -5.10 2.18 0.02
CA TYR A 64 -5.65 3.02 1.09
C TYR A 64 -4.60 3.82 1.84
N GLY A 65 -3.36 3.33 1.90
CA GLY A 65 -2.28 3.99 2.62
C GLY A 65 -1.63 5.12 1.84
N ALA A 66 -1.44 4.94 0.52
CA ALA A 66 -0.78 5.95 -0.32
C ALA A 66 -1.49 7.30 -0.29
N ASP A 67 -2.83 7.29 -0.24
CA ASP A 67 -3.63 8.52 -0.22
C ASP A 67 -3.83 9.16 1.14
N ALA A 68 -3.45 8.45 2.19
CA ALA A 68 -3.52 8.89 3.57
C ALA A 68 -2.16 9.39 4.12
N THR A 69 -1.18 9.67 3.25
CA THR A 69 0.11 10.24 3.64
C THR A 69 0.11 11.77 3.66
N VAL A 70 0.95 12.33 4.52
CA VAL A 70 1.34 13.76 4.47
C VAL A 70 2.61 13.84 3.63
N VAL A 71 2.66 14.80 2.70
CA VAL A 71 3.81 15.02 1.78
C VAL A 71 4.76 16.07 2.35
#